data_AF-A0A4U6TKX6-F1
#
_entry.id   AF-A0A4U6TKX6-F1
#
_cell.length_a   1.000
_cell.length_b   1.000
_cell.length_c   1.000
_cell.angle_alpha   90.00
_cell.angle_beta   90.00
_cell.angle_gamma   90.00
#
_symmetry.space_group_name_H-M   'P 1'
#
loop_
_entity.id
_entity.type
_entity.pdbx_description
1 polymer ?
#
loop_
_entity_poly.entity_id
_entity_poly.type
_entity_poly.pdbx_seq_one_letter_code
_entity_poly.pdbx_strand_id
1 'polypeptide(L)'
;MGQGDLPKFTVIIAQKNHHTKLFQADSPDNVPPGTVVDSGIVHPRQYDFYMCAHAGPIGTSRPTHYHVLLDEIGFSADNLQKHICGYGFPGGDGSEGHEG
;
A
#
# COMPACT_ATOMS: atom_id res chain seq x y z
N MET A 1 -37.63 16.08 -11.34
CA MET A 1 -36.36 16.57 -10.78
C MET A 1 -35.39 15.42 -10.82
N GLY A 2 -34.41 15.45 -11.73
CA GLY A 2 -33.41 14.39 -11.85
C GLY A 2 -32.54 14.39 -10.60
N GLN A 3 -32.68 13.36 -9.77
CA GLN A 3 -31.62 13.05 -8.82
C GLN A 3 -30.44 12.57 -9.69
N GLY A 4 -29.47 13.45 -9.91
CA GLY A 4 -28.20 13.03 -10.48
C GLY A 4 -27.56 12.08 -9.47
N ASP A 5 -27.26 10.86 -9.89
CA ASP A 5 -26.52 9.90 -9.08
C ASP A 5 -25.26 10.60 -8.56
N LEU A 6 -25.14 10.70 -7.23
CA LEU A 6 -23.93 11.21 -6.61
C LEU A 6 -22.84 10.13 -6.78
N PRO A 7 -21.70 10.44 -7.40
CA PRO A 7 -20.61 9.49 -7.49
C PRO A 7 -20.14 9.12 -6.08
N LYS A 8 -19.98 7.82 -5.85
CA LYS A 8 -19.40 7.30 -4.61
C LYS A 8 -17.89 7.47 -4.65
N PHE A 9 -17.30 7.90 -3.53
CA PHE A 9 -15.87 8.07 -3.43
C PHE A 9 -15.24 7.12 -2.41
N THR A 10 -14.03 6.67 -2.71
CA THR A 10 -13.16 6.01 -1.75
C THR A 10 -11.86 6.81 -1.67
N VAL A 11 -11.48 7.20 -0.45
CA VAL A 11 -10.30 8.02 -0.18
C VAL A 11 -9.30 7.18 0.60
N ILE A 12 -8.11 7.02 0.02
CA ILE A 12 -7.03 6.19 0.54
C ILE A 12 -5.77 7.05 0.59
N ILE A 13 -5.14 7.09 1.74
CA ILE A 13 -3.86 7.77 1.94
C ILE A 13 -2.74 6.74 1.79
N ALA A 14 -1.83 6.99 0.86
CA ALA A 14 -0.61 6.20 0.69
C ALA A 14 0.58 6.94 1.30
N GLN A 15 1.14 6.39 2.39
CA GLN A 15 2.28 6.93 3.09
C GLN A 15 3.52 6.05 2.82
N LYS A 16 4.41 6.51 1.94
CA LYS A 16 5.71 5.87 1.65
C LYS A 16 6.83 6.25 2.62
N ASN A 17 6.74 7.41 3.26
CA ASN A 17 7.76 7.92 4.16
C ASN A 17 7.36 7.70 5.63
N HIS A 18 7.65 6.50 6.13
CA HIS A 18 7.45 6.12 7.53
C HIS A 18 8.60 5.24 8.03
N HIS A 19 8.67 5.04 9.34
CA HIS A 19 9.74 4.26 9.97
C HIS A 19 9.42 2.74 10.08
N THR A 20 8.24 2.30 9.65
CA THR A 20 7.89 0.87 9.62
C THR A 20 8.68 0.13 8.54
N LYS A 21 9.32 -0.98 8.93
CA LYS A 21 10.07 -1.88 8.06
C LYS A 21 9.56 -3.31 8.29
N LEU A 22 9.40 -4.08 7.21
CA LEU A 22 8.97 -5.47 7.27
C LEU A 22 10.14 -6.37 6.87
N PHE A 23 10.37 -7.40 7.67
CA PHE A 23 11.43 -8.39 7.48
C PHE A 23 10.83 -9.79 7.58
N GLN A 24 11.46 -10.78 6.94
CA GLN A 24 11.10 -12.18 7.17
C GLN A 24 11.57 -12.61 8.58
N ALA A 25 10.78 -13.45 9.26
CA ALA A 25 11.05 -13.84 10.65
C ALA A 25 12.42 -14.52 10.83
N ASP A 26 12.89 -15.24 9.81
CA ASP A 26 14.11 -16.06 9.85
C ASP A 26 15.20 -15.54 8.90
N SER A 27 15.08 -14.33 8.36
CA SER A 27 16.08 -13.78 7.43
C SER A 27 16.15 -12.25 7.52
N PRO A 28 17.37 -11.67 7.42
CA PRO A 28 17.54 -10.21 7.31
C PRO A 28 17.06 -9.65 5.96
N ASP A 29 16.61 -10.54 5.06
CA ASP A 29 16.06 -10.21 3.77
C ASP A 29 14.71 -9.50 3.86
N ASN A 30 14.42 -8.77 2.78
CA ASN A 30 13.16 -8.08 2.61
C ASN A 30 12.01 -9.06 2.41
N VAL A 31 10.81 -8.64 2.82
CA VAL A 31 9.58 -9.34 2.42
C VAL A 31 9.44 -9.35 0.90
N PRO A 32 8.88 -10.43 0.32
CA PRO A 32 8.70 -10.52 -1.12
C PRO A 32 7.73 -9.44 -1.63
N PRO A 33 7.86 -9.01 -2.89
CA PRO A 33 6.90 -8.10 -3.51
C PRO A 33 5.50 -8.73 -3.51
N GLY A 34 4.48 -7.90 -3.31
CA GLY A 34 3.10 -8.33 -3.11
C GLY A 34 2.76 -8.69 -1.66
N THR A 35 3.70 -8.57 -0.72
CA THR A 35 3.40 -8.79 0.71
C THR A 35 2.46 -7.70 1.22
N VAL A 36 1.32 -8.14 1.77
CA VAL A 36 0.36 -7.28 2.47
C VAL A 36 0.33 -7.67 3.95
N VAL A 37 0.32 -6.67 4.82
CA VAL A 37 0.15 -6.84 6.27
C VAL A 37 -1.01 -5.98 6.72
N ASP A 38 -2.12 -6.64 7.06
CA ASP A 38 -3.39 -6.05 7.50
C ASP A 38 -3.75 -6.45 8.95
N SER A 39 -2.82 -7.09 9.67
CA SER A 39 -3.05 -7.57 11.04
C SER A 39 -1.89 -7.22 11.98
N GLY A 40 -2.21 -6.93 13.25
CA GLY A 40 -1.25 -6.71 14.34
C GLY A 40 -0.69 -5.29 14.45
N ILE A 41 -0.16 -4.72 13.36
CA ILE A 41 0.50 -3.40 13.34
C ILE A 41 -0.44 -2.27 12.91
N VAL A 42 -1.70 -2.61 12.65
CA VAL A 42 -2.73 -1.73 12.08
C VAL A 42 -3.67 -1.20 13.17
N HIS A 43 -4.37 -0.11 12.90
CA HIS A 43 -5.30 0.51 13.83
C HIS A 43 -6.48 -0.43 14.12
N PRO A 44 -6.85 -0.67 15.39
CA PRO A 44 -7.87 -1.67 15.77
C PRO A 44 -9.32 -1.31 15.37
N ARG A 45 -9.53 -0.21 14.64
CA ARG A 45 -10.86 0.36 14.37
C ARG A 45 -10.95 1.02 13.00
N GLN A 46 -9.83 1.42 12.41
CA GLN A 46 -9.78 1.97 11.05
C GLN A 46 -9.21 0.91 10.13
N TYR A 47 -9.51 1.00 8.84
CA TYR A 47 -9.00 0.04 7.87
C TYR A 47 -7.68 0.56 7.30
N ASP A 48 -6.58 0.05 7.83
CA ASP A 48 -5.23 0.33 7.39
C ASP A 48 -4.44 -0.96 7.15
N PHE A 49 -3.48 -0.89 6.24
CA PHE A 49 -2.65 -2.01 5.87
C PHE A 49 -1.32 -1.52 5.30
N TYR A 50 -0.28 -2.32 5.46
CA TYR A 50 1.00 -2.12 4.81
C TYR A 50 1.08 -2.99 3.58
N MET A 51 1.56 -2.45 2.47
CA MET A 51 1.76 -3.22 1.25
C MET A 51 3.12 -2.92 0.63
N CYS A 52 3.85 -3.97 0.29
CA CYS A 52 5.09 -3.90 -0.47
C CYS A 52 4.79 -4.21 -1.94
N ALA A 53 4.59 -3.19 -2.79
CA ALA A 53 4.21 -3.39 -4.19
C ALA A 53 5.38 -3.83 -5.10
N HIS A 54 6.61 -3.42 -4.78
CA HIS A 54 7.81 -3.74 -5.55
C HIS A 54 8.94 -4.20 -4.62
N ALA A 55 9.79 -5.09 -5.12
CA ALA A 55 11.00 -5.48 -4.43
C ALA A 55 11.98 -4.31 -4.51
N GLY A 56 12.34 -3.71 -3.38
CA GLY A 56 13.36 -2.66 -3.38
C GLY A 56 14.68 -3.23 -3.92
N PRO A 57 15.26 -2.64 -4.99
CA PRO A 57 16.44 -3.22 -5.64
C PRO A 57 17.68 -3.20 -4.76
N ILE A 58 17.78 -2.28 -3.78
CA ILE A 58 18.94 -2.14 -2.88
C ILE A 58 18.48 -1.73 -1.47
N GLY A 59 18.88 -2.47 -0.44
CA GLY A 59 18.63 -2.15 0.97
C GLY A 59 17.29 -2.66 1.50
N THR A 60 16.79 -2.12 2.62
CA THR A 60 15.50 -2.56 3.19
C THR A 60 14.32 -1.98 2.38
N SER A 61 13.45 -2.84 1.86
CA SER A 61 12.22 -2.43 1.17
C SER A 61 11.31 -1.69 2.15
N ARG A 62 10.88 -0.48 1.78
CA ARG A 62 9.92 0.30 2.58
C ARG A 62 8.51 -0.07 2.09
N PRO A 63 7.72 -0.82 2.86
CA PRO A 63 6.31 -1.02 2.51
C PRO A 63 5.63 0.35 2.51
N THR A 64 4.57 0.50 1.73
CA THR A 64 3.73 1.70 1.77
C THR A 64 2.58 1.44 2.73
N HIS A 65 2.37 2.36 3.66
CA HIS A 65 1.24 2.32 4.58
C HIS A 65 0.02 2.94 3.91
N TYR A 66 -1.04 2.16 3.75
CA TYR A 66 -2.29 2.59 3.18
C TYR A 66 -3.32 2.72 4.29
N HIS A 67 -3.94 3.89 4.36
CA HIS A 67 -4.99 4.17 5.34
C HIS A 67 -6.26 4.59 4.60
N VAL A 68 -7.34 3.82 4.77
CA VAL A 68 -8.63 4.11 4.15
C VAL A 68 -9.41 5.03 5.07
N LEU A 69 -9.54 6.29 4.65
CA LEU A 69 -10.27 7.32 5.39
C LEU A 69 -11.78 7.25 5.13
N LEU A 70 -12.14 6.95 3.89
CA LEU A 70 -13.53 6.89 3.45
C LEU A 70 -13.67 5.80 2.40
N ASP A 71 -14.69 4.96 2.54
CA ASP A 71 -15.06 3.99 1.53
C ASP A 71 -16.59 3.98 1.37
N GLU A 72 -17.08 4.70 0.35
CA GLU A 72 -18.52 4.69 -0.01
C GLU A 72 -18.84 3.61 -1.05
N ILE A 73 -17.81 3.10 -1.72
CA ILE A 73 -17.92 2.08 -2.77
C ILE A 73 -18.21 0.70 -2.16
N GLY A 74 -17.76 0.43 -0.93
CA GLY A 74 -17.91 -0.86 -0.27
C GLY A 74 -16.81 -1.85 -0.67
N PHE A 75 -15.57 -1.39 -0.83
CA PHE A 75 -14.47 -2.26 -1.22
C PHE A 75 -14.16 -3.28 -0.12
N SER A 76 -14.04 -4.54 -0.52
CA SER A 76 -13.40 -5.55 0.33
C SER A 76 -11.89 -5.34 0.34
N ALA A 77 -11.27 -5.68 1.46
CA ALA A 77 -9.82 -5.64 1.68
C ALA A 77 -9.02 -6.20 0.49
N ASP A 78 -9.36 -7.41 0.07
CA ASP A 78 -8.69 -8.15 -1.00
C ASP A 78 -8.81 -7.45 -2.36
N ASN A 79 -10.00 -6.90 -2.65
CA ASN A 79 -10.25 -6.15 -3.89
C ASN A 79 -9.46 -4.85 -3.91
N LEU A 80 -9.38 -4.14 -2.79
CA LEU A 80 -8.65 -2.89 -2.68
C LEU A 80 -7.14 -3.12 -2.86
N GLN A 81 -6.59 -4.12 -2.18
CA GLN A 81 -5.19 -4.52 -2.30
C GLN A 81 -4.84 -4.91 -3.73
N LYS A 82 -5.69 -5.70 -4.40
CA LYS A 82 -5.53 -6.05 -5.82
C LYS A 82 -5.56 -4.83 -6.74
N HIS A 83 -6.48 -3.90 -6.52
CA HIS A 83 -6.53 -2.65 -7.29
C HIS A 83 -5.24 -1.86 -7.09
N ILE A 84 -4.80 -1.65 -5.84
CA ILE A 84 -3.60 -0.88 -5.53
C ILE A 84 -2.34 -1.57 -6.07
N CYS A 85 -2.28 -2.90 -6.05
CA CYS A 85 -1.19 -3.66 -6.66
C CYS A 85 -1.16 -3.51 -8.18
N GLY A 86 -2.31 -3.62 -8.84
CA GLY A 86 -2.43 -3.52 -10.30
C GLY A 86 -2.17 -2.09 -10.81
N TYR A 87 -2.60 -1.08 -10.04
CA TYR A 87 -2.32 0.33 -10.30
C TYR A 87 -1.03 0.82 -9.65
N GLY A 88 -0.22 -0.08 -9.09
CA GLY A 88 0.99 0.24 -8.34
C GLY A 88 1.79 1.29 -9.06
N PHE A 89 1.75 2.51 -8.50
CA PHE A 89 2.33 3.70 -9.10
C PHE A 89 3.78 3.40 -9.53
N PRO A 90 4.10 3.43 -10.84
CA PRO A 90 5.48 3.26 -11.30
C PRO A 90 6.37 4.46 -10.89
N GLY A 91 5.76 5.53 -10.37
CA GLY A 91 6.45 6.75 -9.97
C GLY A 91 6.89 6.72 -8.51
N GLY A 92 8.16 6.40 -8.27
CA GLY A 92 8.81 6.69 -7.00
C GLY A 92 9.62 5.54 -6.43
N ASP A 93 10.26 4.73 -7.29
CA ASP A 93 11.59 4.26 -6.97
C ASP A 93 12.55 5.38 -7.38
N GLY A 94 12.96 6.19 -6.41
CA GLY A 94 14.04 7.14 -6.60
C GLY A 94 15.35 6.37 -6.65
N SER A 95 15.60 5.66 -7.76
CA SER A 95 16.94 5.27 -8.15
C SER A 95 17.41 6.26 -9.21
N GLU A 96 17.98 7.38 -8.75
CA GLU A 96 19.13 7.95 -9.44
C GLU A 96 20.19 6.84 -9.49
N GLY A 97 20.25 6.15 -10.63
CA GLY A 97 21.18 5.08 -10.93
C GLY A 97 21.85 5.41 -12.25
N HIS A 98 23.03 5.98 -12.12
CA HIS A 98 23.96 6.36 -13.17
C HIS A 98 24.29 5.17 -14.09
N GLU A 99 23.98 5.29 -15.38
CA GLU A 99 24.64 4.58 -16.49
C GLU A 99 25.07 5.71 -17.45
N GLY A 100 26.35 6.02 -17.61
CA GLY A 100 27.37 5.14 -18.17
C GLY A 100 27.58 5.53 -19.63
#